data_AF-A0A4Q2LZN5-F1
#
_entry.id   AF-A0A4Q2LZN5-F1
#
_cell.length_a   1.000
_cell.length_b   1.000
_cell.length_c   1.000
_cell.angle_alpha   90.00
_cell.angle_beta   90.00
_cell.angle_gamma   90.00
#
_symmetry.space_group_name_H-M   'P 1'
#
loop_
_entity.id
_entity.type
_entity.pdbx_description
1 polymer ?
#
loop_
_entity_poly.entity_id
_entity_poly.type
_entity_poly.pdbx_seq_one_letter_code
_entity_poly.pdbx_strand_id
1 'polypeptide(L)'
;MNALEQLKERLDDWSERLLLKGMTALDSKDETELRQCAEDAANLGMAFFSDLLEQLAREVNIFLYDPRQESSDFIRRYFYVNQYVQLAGTNGRAHEEASDDYSLPE
;
A
#
# COMPACT_ATOMS: atom_id res chain seq x y z
N MET A 1 2.99 15.40 9.40
CA MET A 1 3.02 14.10 8.71
C MET A 1 2.69 14.37 7.25
N ASN A 2 3.60 14.03 6.35
CA ASN A 2 3.43 14.22 4.91
C ASN A 2 2.33 13.26 4.40
N ALA A 3 1.59 13.65 3.36
CA ALA A 3 0.51 12.84 2.78
C ALA A 3 0.97 11.43 2.34
N LEU A 4 2.23 11.30 1.90
CA LEU A 4 2.85 10.00 1.64
C LEU A 4 3.00 9.13 2.89
N GLU A 5 3.38 9.73 4.03
CA GLU A 5 3.53 9.00 5.30
C GLU A 5 2.15 8.55 5.82
N GLN A 6 1.12 9.37 5.65
CA GLN A 6 -0.27 9.01 6.02
C GLN A 6 -0.80 7.85 5.16
N LEU A 7 -0.53 7.88 3.85
CA LEU A 7 -0.89 6.77 2.96
C LEU A 7 -0.16 5.48 3.37
N LYS A 8 1.12 5.58 3.70
CA LYS A 8 1.91 4.45 4.19
C LYS A 8 1.35 3.87 5.49
N GLU A 9 1.11 4.71 6.50
CA GLU A 9 0.58 4.27 7.79
C GLU A 9 -0.76 3.55 7.63
N ARG A 10 -1.68 4.09 6.82
CA ARG A 10 -2.97 3.45 6.54
C ARG A 10 -2.82 2.09 5.86
N LEU A 11 -1.88 1.96 4.93
CA LEU A 11 -1.61 0.69 4.27
C LEU A 11 -0.95 -0.32 5.20
N ASP A 12 -0.05 0.12 6.07
CA ASP A 12 0.57 -0.72 7.10
C ASP A 12 -0.51 -1.24 8.08
N ASP A 13 -1.40 -0.36 8.57
CA ASP A 13 -2.52 -0.72 9.45
C ASP A 13 -3.49 -1.71 8.78
N TRP A 14 -3.83 -1.47 7.51
CA TRP A 14 -4.66 -2.37 6.71
C TRP A 14 -4.00 -3.74 6.55
N SER A 15 -2.71 -3.75 6.24
CA SER A 15 -1.90 -4.96 6.02
C SER A 15 -1.80 -5.80 7.30
N GLU A 16 -1.50 -5.17 8.45
CA GLU A 16 -1.46 -5.85 9.74
C GLU A 16 -2.82 -6.46 10.10
N ARG A 17 -3.90 -5.69 9.92
CA ARG A 17 -5.26 -6.18 10.21
C ARG A 17 -5.62 -7.37 9.32
N LEU A 18 -5.27 -7.34 8.04
CA LEU A 18 -5.47 -8.46 7.12
C LEU A 18 -4.69 -9.70 7.56
N LEU A 19 -3.44 -9.55 7.96
CA LEU A 19 -2.62 -10.65 8.46
C LEU A 19 -3.21 -11.29 9.71
N LEU A 20 -3.75 -10.48 10.62
CA LEU A 20 -4.37 -10.96 11.86
C LEU A 20 -5.69 -11.68 11.62
N LYS A 21 -6.57 -11.14 10.77
CA LYS A 21 -7.89 -11.75 10.52
C LYS A 21 -7.88 -12.85 9.46
N GLY A 22 -6.85 -12.88 8.62
CA GLY A 22 -6.72 -13.79 7.49
C GLY A 22 -7.63 -13.41 6.32
N MET A 23 -7.28 -13.90 5.13
CA MET A 23 -8.01 -13.57 3.89
C MET A 23 -9.47 -14.02 3.91
N THR A 24 -9.79 -15.09 4.63
CA THR A 24 -11.18 -15.60 4.75
C THR A 24 -12.14 -14.65 5.44
N ALA A 25 -11.62 -13.62 6.11
CA ALA A 25 -12.39 -12.58 6.80
C ALA A 25 -12.31 -11.21 6.09
N LEU A 26 -11.91 -11.18 4.80
CA LEU A 26 -12.04 -9.98 3.97
C LEU A 26 -13.50 -9.52 3.92
N ASP A 27 -13.70 -8.20 3.92
CA ASP A 27 -15.02 -7.58 3.93
C ASP A 27 -15.06 -6.35 3.01
N SER A 28 -16.25 -5.74 2.87
CA SER A 28 -16.44 -4.55 2.04
C SER A 28 -15.73 -3.31 2.58
N LYS A 29 -15.35 -3.30 3.86
CA LYS A 29 -14.57 -2.20 4.44
C LYS A 29 -13.15 -2.24 3.91
N ASP A 30 -12.55 -3.43 3.79
CA ASP A 30 -11.22 -3.57 3.17
C ASP A 30 -11.21 -3.10 1.72
N GLU A 31 -12.22 -3.45 0.94
CA GLU A 31 -12.36 -2.94 -0.44
C GLU A 31 -12.41 -1.41 -0.46
N THR A 32 -13.26 -0.83 0.39
CA THR A 32 -13.46 0.63 0.45
C THR A 32 -12.17 1.35 0.84
N GLU A 33 -11.45 0.82 1.83
CA GLU A 33 -10.20 1.40 2.32
C GLU A 33 -9.09 1.33 1.27
N LEU A 34 -8.97 0.22 0.53
CA LEU A 34 -8.03 0.11 -0.59
C LEU A 34 -8.34 1.08 -1.72
N ARG A 35 -9.62 1.30 -2.05
CA ARG A 35 -10.03 2.30 -3.06
C ARG A 35 -9.69 3.72 -2.62
N GLN A 36 -9.87 4.05 -1.34
CA GLN A 36 -9.46 5.35 -0.80
C GLN A 36 -7.94 5.53 -0.88
N CYS A 37 -7.17 4.49 -0.52
CA CYS A 37 -5.71 4.54 -0.66
C CYS A 37 -5.28 4.70 -2.14
N ALA A 38 -6.02 4.09 -3.07
CA ALA A 38 -5.76 4.26 -4.51
C ALA A 38 -5.99 5.71 -4.95
N GLU A 39 -7.05 6.36 -4.47
CA GLU A 39 -7.33 7.79 -4.73
C GLU A 39 -6.24 8.68 -4.14
N ASP A 40 -5.81 8.42 -2.91
CA ASP A 40 -4.72 9.14 -2.25
C ASP A 40 -3.40 8.98 -3.03
N ALA A 41 -3.09 7.77 -3.48
CA ALA A 41 -1.92 7.51 -4.32
C ALA A 41 -1.98 8.26 -5.67
N ALA A 42 -3.15 8.34 -6.29
CA ALA A 42 -3.35 9.11 -7.52
C ALA A 42 -3.12 10.61 -7.30
N ASN A 43 -3.65 11.16 -6.20
CA ASN A 43 -3.45 12.56 -5.82
C ASN A 43 -1.97 12.91 -5.56
N LEU A 44 -1.16 11.92 -5.17
CA LEU A 44 0.28 12.04 -5.00
C LEU A 44 1.08 11.82 -6.29
N GLY A 45 0.42 11.61 -7.44
CA GLY A 45 1.07 11.34 -8.72
C GLY A 45 1.64 9.92 -8.85
N MET A 46 1.30 9.01 -7.93
CA MET A 46 1.77 7.62 -7.92
C MET A 46 0.85 6.71 -8.76
N ALA A 47 0.70 7.01 -10.05
CA ALA A 47 -0.29 6.36 -10.92
C ALA A 47 -0.20 4.83 -10.95
N PHE A 48 1.02 4.27 -11.02
CA PHE A 48 1.21 2.81 -10.97
C PHE A 48 0.75 2.20 -9.64
N PHE A 49 1.01 2.89 -8.52
CA PHE A 49 0.62 2.40 -7.21
C PHE A 49 -0.88 2.49 -6.98
N SER A 50 -1.51 3.57 -7.45
CA SER A 50 -2.95 3.73 -7.49
C SER A 50 -3.63 2.57 -8.23
N ASP A 51 -3.16 2.27 -9.45
CA ASP A 51 -3.69 1.15 -10.25
C ASP A 51 -3.49 -0.21 -9.56
N LEU A 52 -2.34 -0.42 -8.90
CA LEU A 52 -2.09 -1.64 -8.13
C LEU A 52 -3.07 -1.80 -6.95
N LEU A 53 -3.36 -0.71 -6.23
CA LEU A 53 -4.31 -0.69 -5.12
C LEU A 53 -5.75 -0.89 -5.61
N GLU A 54 -6.13 -0.30 -6.75
CA GLU A 54 -7.43 -0.56 -7.37
C GLU A 54 -7.59 -2.02 -7.77
N GLN A 55 -6.55 -2.62 -8.35
CA GLN A 55 -6.58 -4.02 -8.73
C GLN A 55 -6.73 -4.91 -7.50
N LEU A 56 -6.02 -4.61 -6.41
CA LEU A 56 -6.16 -5.33 -5.14
C LEU A 56 -7.58 -5.19 -4.56
N ALA A 57 -8.19 -4.01 -4.62
CA ALA A 57 -9.56 -3.79 -4.20
C ALA A 57 -10.57 -4.61 -5.04
N ARG A 58 -10.33 -4.73 -6.36
CA ARG A 58 -11.15 -5.59 -7.23
C ARG A 58 -11.04 -7.06 -6.83
N GLU A 59 -9.84 -7.54 -6.48
CA GLU A 59 -9.68 -8.91 -5.98
C GLU A 59 -10.42 -9.14 -4.66
N VAL A 60 -10.44 -8.14 -3.75
CA VAL A 60 -11.28 -8.22 -2.53
C VAL A 60 -12.74 -8.39 -2.92
N ASN A 61 -13.25 -7.54 -3.81
CA ASN A 61 -14.64 -7.60 -4.25
C ASN A 61 -14.98 -8.97 -4.83
N ILE A 62 -14.12 -9.49 -5.71
CA ILE A 62 -14.26 -10.84 -6.29
C ILE A 62 -14.32 -11.90 -5.18
N PHE A 63 -13.43 -11.85 -4.19
CA PHE A 63 -13.40 -12.80 -3.08
C PHE A 63 -14.67 -12.74 -2.21
N LEU A 64 -15.29 -11.56 -2.08
CA LEU A 64 -16.57 -11.41 -1.37
C LEU A 64 -17.73 -12.11 -2.10
N TYR A 65 -17.72 -12.10 -3.43
CA TYR A 65 -18.76 -12.75 -4.25
C TYR A 65 -18.51 -14.24 -4.47
N ASP A 66 -17.24 -14.66 -4.61
CA ASP A 66 -16.84 -16.06 -4.73
C ASP A 66 -15.61 -16.39 -3.86
N PRO A 67 -15.83 -16.77 -2.59
CA PRO A 67 -14.74 -17.12 -1.66
C PRO A 67 -13.99 -18.40 -2.04
N ARG A 68 -14.46 -19.16 -3.04
CA ARG A 68 -13.82 -20.41 -3.51
C ARG A 68 -12.88 -20.16 -4.68
N GLN A 69 -12.85 -18.94 -5.21
CA GLN A 69 -11.91 -18.57 -6.25
C GLN A 69 -10.48 -18.63 -5.72
N GLU A 70 -9.55 -19.04 -6.59
CA GLU A 70 -8.14 -19.05 -6.23
C GLU A 70 -7.67 -17.65 -5.85
N SER A 71 -7.02 -17.57 -4.68
CA SER A 71 -6.53 -16.32 -4.10
C SER A 71 -5.14 -15.90 -4.59
N SER A 72 -4.60 -16.58 -5.60
CA SER A 72 -3.23 -16.39 -6.08
C SER A 72 -2.96 -14.97 -6.57
N ASP A 73 -3.91 -14.38 -7.31
CA ASP A 73 -3.80 -13.00 -7.79
C ASP A 73 -3.88 -11.98 -6.66
N PHE A 74 -4.78 -12.17 -5.68
CA PHE A 74 -4.83 -11.34 -4.47
C PHE A 74 -3.50 -11.36 -3.73
N ILE A 75 -2.98 -12.56 -3.44
CA ILE A 75 -1.73 -12.74 -2.67
C ILE A 75 -0.57 -12.06 -3.39
N ARG A 76 -0.46 -12.26 -4.71
CA ARG A 76 0.58 -11.65 -5.53
C ARG A 76 0.52 -10.11 -5.49
N ARG A 77 -0.67 -9.54 -5.68
CA ARG A 77 -0.89 -8.08 -5.64
C ARG A 77 -0.61 -7.50 -4.26
N TYR A 78 -1.06 -8.18 -3.21
CA TYR A 78 -0.77 -7.82 -1.83
C TYR A 78 0.74 -7.71 -1.58
N PHE A 79 1.54 -8.68 -2.04
CA PHE A 79 3.00 -8.60 -1.92
C PHE A 79 3.60 -7.43 -2.70
N TYR A 80 3.12 -7.14 -3.91
CA TYR A 80 3.58 -5.98 -4.66
C TYR A 80 3.27 -4.64 -3.97
N VAL A 81 2.09 -4.51 -3.35
CA VAL A 81 1.74 -3.32 -2.58
C VAL A 81 2.71 -3.13 -1.43
N ASN A 82 2.94 -4.17 -0.64
CA ASN A 82 3.88 -4.12 0.50
C ASN A 82 5.32 -3.80 0.04
N GLN A 83 5.79 -4.38 -1.06
CA GLN A 83 7.11 -4.06 -1.62
C GLN A 83 7.20 -2.59 -2.06
N TYR A 84 6.17 -2.06 -2.69
CA TYR A 84 6.15 -0.66 -3.13
C TYR A 84 6.18 0.30 -1.93
N VAL A 85 5.41 0.02 -0.88
CA VAL A 85 5.42 0.80 0.37
C VAL A 85 6.80 0.80 1.03
N GLN A 86 7.47 -0.36 1.06
CA GLN A 86 8.84 -0.45 1.58
C GLN A 86 9.83 0.37 0.76
N LEU A 87 9.77 0.30 -0.57
CA LEU A 87 10.64 1.06 -1.48
C LEU A 87 10.41 2.57 -1.39
N ALA A 88 9.14 2.99 -1.28
CA ALA A 88 8.80 4.40 -1.06
C ALA A 88 9.38 4.92 0.26
N GLY A 89 9.39 4.08 1.31
CA GLY A 89 10.00 4.41 2.60
C GLY A 89 11.53 4.47 2.59
N THR A 90 12.21 3.71 1.73
CA THR A 90 13.68 3.72 1.64
C THR A 90 14.22 4.90 0.84
N ASN A 91 13.50 5.37 -0.19
CA ASN A 91 13.93 6.51 -1.00
C ASN A 91 13.85 7.85 -0.24
N GLY A 92 12.99 7.96 0.78
CA GLY A 92 12.93 9.13 1.66
C GLY A 92 14.16 9.27 2.57
N ARG A 93 14.64 8.16 3.14
CA ARG A 93 15.80 8.16 4.06
C ARG A 93 17.14 8.46 3.38
N ALA A 94 17.33 7.96 2.16
CA ALA A 94 18.57 8.19 1.41
C ALA A 94 18.79 9.68 1.05
N HIS A 95 17.72 10.48 1.02
CA HIS A 95 17.79 11.89 0.67
C HIS A 95 18.03 12.82 1.88
N GLU A 96 17.71 12.38 3.10
CA GLU A 96 17.95 13.12 4.35
C GLU A 96 19.39 12.94 4.86
N GLU A 97 19.99 11.76 4.71
CA GLU A 97 21.38 11.51 5.14
C GLU A 97 22.42 12.24 4.27
N ALA A 98 22.08 12.59 3.02
CA ALA A 98 22.97 13.29 2.10
C ALA A 98 23.06 14.82 2.34
N SER A 99 22.12 15.40 3.10
CA SER A 99 22.08 16.84 3.38
C SER A 99 22.90 17.30 4.59
N ASP A 100 23.28 16.38 5.48
CA ASP A 100 23.98 16.73 6.73
C ASP A 100 25.53 16.67 6.63
N ASP A 101 26.10 16.19 5.52
CA ASP A 101 27.55 15.94 5.40
C ASP A 101 28.33 17.03 4.61
N TYR A 102 27.69 18.15 4.25
CA TYR A 102 28.37 19.28 3.60
C TYR A 102 28.62 20.44 4.56
N SER A 103 29.41 20.21 5.61
CA SER A 103 30.18 21.26 6.28
C SER A 103 31.66 21.07 5.96
N LEU A 104 32.11 21.69 4.86
CA LEU A 104 33.54 21.81 4.56
C LEU A 104 34.18 22.75 5.59
N PRO A 105 35.22 22.32 6.35
CA PRO A 105 35.98 23.24 7.17
C PRO A 105 36.80 24.20 6.29
N GLU A 106 36.80 25.49 6.67
CA GLU A 106 37.54 26.60 6.05
C GLU A 106 39.06 26.39 5.98
#